data_AF-A0A932KT15-F1
#
_entry.id   AF-A0A932KT15-F1
#
_cell.length_a   1.000
_cell.length_b   1.000
_cell.length_c   1.000
_cell.angle_alpha   90.00
_cell.angle_beta   90.00
_cell.angle_gamma   90.00
#
_symmetry.space_group_name_H-M   'P 1'
#
loop_
_entity.id
_entity.type
_entity.pdbx_description
1 polymer ?
#
loop_
_entity_poly.entity_id
_entity_poly.type
_entity_poly.pdbx_seq_one_letter_code
_entity_poly.pdbx_strand_id
1 'polypeptide(L)'
;MPRLHALLAAFPLALLSMSLALEIVAWKWDKFRETGYCLLFLGLLGAIAAIATGFLAASATNAAELVPGPFARHRGFAAGAFITFGLMIAFRLAARNKFTRWTRLLYIAVGIVGVVHILVAAWLGTSLVFDHGIGVSR
;
A
#
# COMPACT_ATOMS: atom_id res chain seq x y z
N MET A 1 -11.28 -15.67 -0.70
CA MET A 1 -10.94 -15.63 0.75
C MET A 1 -10.93 -14.19 1.28
N PRO A 2 -12.11 -13.57 1.51
CA PRO A 2 -12.20 -12.13 1.84
C PRO A 2 -11.55 -11.74 3.17
N ARG A 3 -11.73 -12.56 4.21
CA ARG A 3 -11.14 -12.31 5.55
C ARG A 3 -9.61 -12.32 5.53
N LEU A 4 -9.02 -13.25 4.78
CA LEU A 4 -7.56 -13.35 4.66
C LEU A 4 -6.99 -12.14 3.90
N HIS A 5 -7.66 -11.72 2.82
CA HIS A 5 -7.28 -10.50 2.10
C HIS A 5 -7.31 -9.27 3.00
N ALA A 6 -8.39 -9.08 3.77
CA ALA A 6 -8.52 -7.95 4.71
C ALA A 6 -7.42 -7.95 5.79
N LEU A 7 -7.11 -9.11 6.36
CA LEU A 7 -6.01 -9.26 7.31
C LEU A 7 -4.66 -8.87 6.69
N LEU A 8 -4.37 -9.39 5.49
CA LEU A 8 -3.10 -9.13 4.81
C LEU A 8 -2.99 -7.70 4.30
N ALA A 9 -4.11 -7.05 3.95
CA ALA A 9 -4.14 -5.65 3.50
C ALA A 9 -3.81 -4.64 4.62
N ALA A 10 -3.94 -5.03 5.90
CA ALA A 10 -3.54 -4.18 7.02
C ALA A 10 -2.02 -3.96 7.09
N PHE A 11 -1.22 -4.95 6.68
CA PHE A 11 0.24 -4.86 6.69
C PHE A 11 0.80 -3.78 5.76
N PRO A 12 0.50 -3.76 4.44
CA PRO A 12 1.01 -2.72 3.57
C PRO A 12 0.51 -1.34 4.01
N LEU A 13 -0.73 -1.21 4.49
CA LEU A 13 -1.25 0.05 5.01
C LEU A 13 -0.37 0.58 6.16
N ALA A 14 -0.13 -0.23 7.18
CA ALA A 14 0.65 0.17 8.34
C ALA A 14 2.14 0.37 8.01
N LEU A 15 2.77 -0.61 7.36
CA LEU A 15 4.21 -0.65 7.11
C LEU A 15 4.64 0.42 6.10
N LEU A 16 3.90 0.61 5.01
CA LEU A 16 4.26 1.62 4.00
C LEU A 16 4.05 3.04 4.54
N SER A 17 2.96 3.28 5.29
CA SER A 17 2.74 4.57 5.95
C SER A 17 3.81 4.87 7.00
N MET A 18 4.16 3.87 7.83
CA MET A 18 5.23 4.02 8.82
C MET A 18 6.60 4.20 8.17
N SER A 19 6.87 3.57 7.03
CA SER A 19 8.13 3.76 6.29
C SER A 19 8.34 5.21 5.88
N LEU A 20 7.27 5.88 5.41
CA LEU A 20 7.31 7.32 5.08
C LEU A 20 7.49 8.17 6.34
N ALA A 21 6.77 7.86 7.41
CA ALA A 21 6.91 8.57 8.68
C ALA A 21 8.36 8.51 9.19
N LEU A 22 8.99 7.34 9.14
CA LEU A 22 10.40 7.18 9.52
C LEU A 22 11.35 7.91 8.58
N GLU A 23 11.06 7.98 7.27
CA GLU A 23 11.87 8.75 6.33
C GLU A 23 11.86 10.26 6.65
N ILE A 24 10.71 10.80 7.07
CA ILE A 24 10.56 12.19 7.53
C ILE A 24 11.32 12.40 8.85
N VAL A 25 11.13 11.51 9.83
CA VAL A 25 11.81 11.56 11.14
C VAL A 25 13.32 11.43 10.99
N ALA A 26 13.79 10.66 10.01
CA ALA A 26 15.20 10.49 9.69
C ALA A 26 15.85 11.78 9.15
N TRP A 27 15.11 12.88 8.96
CA TRP A 27 15.71 14.19 8.69
C TRP A 27 16.50 14.69 9.90
N LYS A 28 15.97 14.45 11.09
CA LYS A 28 16.60 14.85 12.36
C LYS A 28 17.44 13.72 12.95
N TRP A 29 17.04 12.47 12.75
CA TRP A 29 17.68 11.31 13.38
C TRP A 29 17.97 10.22 12.34
N ASP A 30 19.13 10.29 11.71
CA ASP A 30 19.51 9.44 10.58
C ASP A 30 19.46 7.93 10.89
N LYS A 31 19.57 7.54 12.17
CA LYS A 31 19.42 6.14 12.62
C LYS A 31 18.12 5.45 12.20
N PHE A 32 17.04 6.20 11.94
CA PHE A 32 15.76 5.62 11.50
C PHE A 32 15.69 5.33 10.00
N ARG A 33 16.66 5.81 9.22
CA ARG A 33 16.67 5.70 7.76
C ARG A 33 16.65 4.24 7.29
N GLU A 34 17.45 3.38 7.90
CA GLU A 34 17.50 1.95 7.56
C GLU A 34 16.24 1.22 8.03
N THR A 35 15.73 1.53 9.23
CA THR A 35 14.45 0.98 9.69
C THR A 35 13.31 1.34 8.74
N GLY A 36 13.22 2.59 8.29
CA GLY A 36 12.25 3.02 7.29
C GLY A 36 12.35 2.22 5.99
N TYR A 37 13.56 1.90 5.54
CA TYR A 37 13.76 1.06 4.35
C TYR A 37 13.28 -0.38 4.55
N CYS A 38 13.59 -0.98 5.69
CA CYS A 38 13.10 -2.31 6.03
C CYS A 38 11.57 -2.35 6.05
N LEU A 39 10.92 -1.34 6.64
CA LEU A 39 9.46 -1.25 6.63
C LEU A 39 8.88 -1.06 5.23
N LEU A 40 9.54 -0.28 4.37
CA LEU A 40 9.15 -0.12 2.97
C LEU A 40 9.17 -1.47 2.24
N PHE A 41 10.24 -2.24 2.41
CA PHE A 41 10.40 -3.56 1.78
C PHE A 41 9.39 -4.57 2.31
N LEU A 42 9.24 -4.68 3.64
CA LEU A 42 8.26 -5.58 4.27
C LEU A 42 6.83 -5.18 3.91
N GLY A 43 6.54 -3.88 3.83
CA GLY A 43 5.25 -3.37 3.38
C GLY A 43 4.95 -3.77 1.94
N LEU A 44 5.95 -3.73 1.04
CA LEU A 44 5.78 -4.18 -0.34
C LEU A 44 5.52 -5.70 -0.42
N LEU A 45 6.22 -6.52 0.38
CA LEU A 45 5.93 -7.95 0.47
C LEU A 45 4.51 -8.22 0.99
N GLY A 46 4.07 -7.45 2.00
CA GLY A 46 2.68 -7.48 2.48
C GLY A 46 1.69 -7.11 1.38
N ALA A 47 2.00 -6.12 0.54
CA ALA A 47 1.17 -5.75 -0.60
C ALA A 47 1.07 -6.88 -1.63
N ILE A 48 2.16 -7.60 -1.93
CA ILE A 48 2.13 -8.77 -2.83
C ILE A 48 1.19 -9.84 -2.26
N ALA A 49 1.29 -10.15 -0.97
CA ALA A 49 0.41 -11.13 -0.32
C ALA A 49 -1.05 -10.69 -0.32
N ALA A 50 -1.32 -9.40 -0.06
CA ALA A 50 -2.66 -8.82 -0.13
C ALA A 50 -3.24 -8.86 -1.55
N ILE A 51 -2.43 -8.56 -2.58
CA ILE A 51 -2.84 -8.65 -3.99
C ILE A 51 -3.20 -10.08 -4.36
N ALA A 52 -2.33 -11.06 -4.04
CA ALA A 52 -2.57 -12.46 -4.36
C ALA A 52 -3.88 -12.97 -3.73
N THR A 53 -4.07 -12.70 -2.44
CA THR A 53 -5.30 -13.09 -1.73
C THR A 53 -6.53 -12.29 -2.16
N GLY A 54 -6.35 -11.06 -2.64
CA GLY A 54 -7.40 -10.23 -3.23
C GLY A 54 -7.90 -10.78 -4.56
N PHE A 55 -6.99 -11.23 -5.44
CA PHE A 55 -7.37 -11.93 -6.67
C PHE A 55 -8.15 -13.22 -6.38
N LEU A 56 -7.68 -14.03 -5.42
CA LEU A 56 -8.39 -15.24 -4.98
C LEU A 56 -9.74 -14.94 -4.32
N ALA A 57 -9.89 -13.77 -3.69
CA ALA A 57 -11.17 -13.33 -3.15
C ALA A 57 -12.11 -12.93 -4.29
N ALA A 58 -11.66 -12.12 -5.24
CA ALA A 58 -12.46 -11.67 -6.37
C ALA A 58 -12.90 -12.82 -7.28
N SER A 59 -12.04 -13.81 -7.53
CA SER A 59 -12.37 -14.97 -8.37
C SER A 59 -13.40 -15.92 -7.73
N ALA A 60 -13.52 -15.87 -6.40
CA ALA A 60 -14.48 -16.68 -5.65
C ALA A 60 -15.80 -15.94 -5.38
N THR A 61 -15.92 -14.68 -5.80
CA THR A 61 -17.11 -13.85 -5.65
C THR A 61 -17.86 -13.82 -6.98
N ASN A 62 -19.19 -13.96 -6.94
CA ASN A 62 -20.00 -13.88 -8.16
C ASN A 62 -19.84 -12.51 -8.83
N ALA A 63 -19.75 -12.49 -10.16
CA ALA A 63 -19.60 -11.25 -10.91
C ALA A 63 -20.75 -10.25 -10.66
N ALA A 64 -21.95 -10.74 -10.35
CA ALA A 64 -23.11 -9.93 -9.98
C ALA A 64 -22.96 -9.22 -8.62
N GLU A 65 -22.13 -9.75 -7.72
CA GLU A 65 -21.85 -9.18 -6.39
C GLU A 65 -20.70 -8.17 -6.42
N LEU A 66 -19.89 -8.17 -7.48
CA LEU A 66 -18.81 -7.22 -7.67
C LEU A 66 -19.36 -5.88 -8.14
N VAL A 67 -19.52 -4.93 -7.23
CA VAL A 67 -19.96 -3.56 -7.54
C VAL A 67 -18.90 -2.88 -8.41
N PRO A 68 -19.15 -2.61 -9.71
CA PRO A 68 -18.08 -2.32 -10.67
C PRO A 68 -17.25 -1.07 -10.31
N GLY A 69 -17.91 -0.02 -9.81
CA GLY A 69 -17.27 1.27 -9.52
C GLY A 69 -16.33 1.25 -8.31
N PRO A 70 -16.82 0.99 -7.09
CA PRO A 70 -15.99 0.93 -5.89
C PRO A 70 -14.90 -0.13 -5.98
N PHE A 71 -15.20 -1.30 -6.56
CA PHE A 71 -14.21 -2.38 -6.72
C PHE A 71 -13.09 -2.00 -7.69
N ALA A 72 -13.41 -1.41 -8.84
CA ALA A 72 -12.39 -0.94 -9.79
C ALA A 72 -11.53 0.17 -9.17
N ARG A 73 -12.13 1.12 -8.45
CA ARG A 73 -11.39 2.19 -7.78
C ARG A 73 -10.48 1.65 -6.68
N HIS A 74 -10.97 0.73 -5.84
CA HIS A 74 -10.16 0.07 -4.81
C HIS A 74 -8.91 -0.57 -5.42
N ARG A 75 -9.09 -1.37 -6.48
CA ARG A 75 -7.97 -2.00 -7.20
C ARG A 75 -7.01 -0.97 -7.82
N GLY A 76 -7.55 0.08 -8.44
CA GLY A 76 -6.75 1.14 -9.05
C GLY A 76 -5.86 1.86 -8.04
N PHE A 77 -6.43 2.27 -6.90
CA PHE A 77 -5.67 2.92 -5.83
C PHE A 77 -4.66 1.97 -5.16
N ALA A 78 -5.02 0.70 -4.96
CA ALA A 78 -4.09 -0.31 -4.44
C ALA A 78 -2.90 -0.53 -5.38
N ALA A 79 -3.15 -0.63 -6.69
CA ALA A 79 -2.11 -0.74 -7.72
C ALA A 79 -1.23 0.52 -7.76
N GLY A 80 -1.83 1.71 -7.68
CA GLY A 80 -1.10 2.98 -7.63
C GLY A 80 -0.16 3.04 -6.42
N ALA A 81 -0.62 2.61 -5.25
CA ALA A 81 0.23 2.50 -4.06
C ALA A 81 1.39 1.51 -4.29
N PHE A 82 1.10 0.29 -4.77
CA PHE A 82 2.10 -0.74 -5.03
C PHE A 82 3.19 -0.26 -5.99
N ILE A 83 2.80 0.36 -7.11
CA ILE A 83 3.72 0.91 -8.10
C ILE A 83 4.56 2.04 -7.47
N THR A 84 3.92 2.96 -6.75
CA THR A 84 4.61 4.09 -6.12
C THR A 84 5.70 3.62 -5.17
N PHE A 85 5.37 2.73 -4.22
CA PHE A 85 6.34 2.22 -3.26
C PHE A 85 7.38 1.28 -3.88
N GLY A 86 7.03 0.53 -4.92
CA GLY A 86 7.99 -0.23 -5.73
C GLY A 86 9.01 0.67 -6.42
N LEU A 87 8.57 1.78 -7.03
CA LEU A 87 9.45 2.78 -7.63
C LEU A 87 10.33 3.47 -6.58
N MET A 88 9.84 3.69 -5.36
CA MET A 88 10.65 4.22 -4.27
C MET A 88 11.79 3.26 -3.88
N ILE A 89 11.52 1.95 -3.79
CA ILE A 89 12.57 0.94 -3.56
C ILE A 89 13.58 0.97 -4.71
N ALA A 90 13.10 0.92 -5.96
CA ALA A 90 13.96 0.95 -7.15
C ALA A 90 14.85 2.20 -7.19
N PHE A 91 14.28 3.38 -6.89
CA PHE A 91 15.00 4.63 -6.81
C PHE A 91 16.08 4.59 -5.73
N ARG A 92 15.77 4.07 -4.54
CA ARG A 92 16.73 4.00 -3.42
C ARG A 92 17.89 3.06 -3.73
N LEU A 93 17.63 1.95 -4.42
CA LEU A 93 18.66 1.05 -4.94
C LEU A 93 19.53 1.73 -6.00
N ALA A 94 18.92 2.40 -6.99
CA ALA A 94 19.64 3.11 -8.05
C ALA A 94 20.51 4.25 -7.50
N ALA A 95 19.99 5.00 -6.53
CA ALA A 95 20.71 6.08 -5.85
C ALA A 95 21.73 5.58 -4.82
N ARG A 96 21.84 4.25 -4.57
CA ARG A 96 22.68 3.65 -3.53
C ARG A 96 22.49 4.32 -2.16
N ASN A 97 21.24 4.67 -1.84
CA ASN A 97 20.89 5.38 -0.61
C ASN A 97 21.56 6.76 -0.43
N LYS A 98 22.15 7.36 -1.47
CA LYS A 98 22.76 8.70 -1.42
C LYS A 98 21.77 9.75 -1.91
N PHE A 99 21.18 10.50 -0.98
CA PHE A 99 20.20 11.54 -1.32
C PHE A 99 20.80 12.94 -1.13
N THR A 100 20.52 13.83 -2.09
CA THR A 100 20.64 15.27 -1.86
C THR A 100 19.38 15.75 -1.13
N ARG A 101 19.42 16.98 -0.60
CA ARG A 101 18.23 17.57 0.05
C ARG A 101 17.01 17.59 -0.90
N TRP A 102 17.23 17.93 -2.16
CA TRP A 102 16.17 17.99 -3.17
C TRP A 102 15.63 16.62 -3.55
N THR A 103 16.50 15.64 -3.79
CA THR A 103 16.03 14.29 -4.13
C THR A 103 15.30 13.64 -2.96
N ARG A 104 15.69 13.94 -1.71
CA ARG A 104 14.96 13.50 -0.52
C ARG A 104 13.58 14.14 -0.41
N LEU A 105 13.45 15.44 -0.68
CA LEU A 105 12.14 16.11 -0.69
C LEU A 105 11.21 15.50 -1.74
N LEU A 106 11.72 15.27 -2.96
CA LEU A 106 10.95 14.60 -4.01
C LEU A 106 10.56 13.18 -3.61
N TYR A 107 11.48 12.43 -3.00
CA TYR A 107 11.22 11.08 -2.48
C TYR A 107 10.09 11.07 -1.43
N ILE A 108 10.11 12.01 -0.49
CA ILE A 108 9.06 12.17 0.52
C ILE A 108 7.73 12.57 -0.15
N ALA A 109 7.74 13.53 -1.08
CA ALA A 109 6.54 13.96 -1.78
C ALA A 109 5.87 12.80 -2.55
N VAL A 110 6.66 11.98 -3.25
CA VAL A 110 6.18 10.76 -3.91
C VAL A 110 5.64 9.76 -2.89
N GLY A 111 6.31 9.60 -1.75
CA GLY A 111 5.82 8.75 -0.67
C GLY A 111 4.48 9.21 -0.10
N ILE A 112 4.25 10.52 0.05
CA ILE A 112 2.96 11.07 0.48
C ILE A 112 1.86 10.68 -0.52
N VAL A 113 2.14 10.78 -1.83
CA VAL A 113 1.20 10.33 -2.87
C VAL A 113 0.91 8.83 -2.71
N GLY A 114 1.93 8.00 -2.45
CA GLY A 114 1.76 6.58 -2.17
C GLY A 114 0.89 6.29 -0.94
N VAL A 115 1.07 7.06 0.14
CA VAL A 115 0.26 6.96 1.36
C VAL A 115 -1.20 7.34 1.09
N VAL A 116 -1.45 8.42 0.34
CA VAL A 116 -2.80 8.80 -0.08
C VAL A 116 -3.46 7.67 -0.86
N HIS A 117 -2.74 7.05 -1.82
CA HIS A 117 -3.27 5.93 -2.58
C HIS A 117 -3.68 4.76 -1.67
N ILE A 118 -2.83 4.35 -0.72
CA ILE A 118 -3.15 3.20 0.13
C ILE A 118 -4.27 3.50 1.13
N LEU A 119 -4.40 4.75 1.61
CA LEU A 119 -5.50 5.16 2.47
C LEU A 119 -6.84 5.15 1.73
N VAL A 120 -6.87 5.66 0.50
CA VAL A 120 -8.08 5.63 -0.33
C VAL A 120 -8.43 4.18 -0.70
N ALA A 121 -7.44 3.34 -1.02
CA ALA A 121 -7.67 1.92 -1.25
C ALA A 121 -8.27 1.24 -0.01
N ALA A 122 -7.75 1.51 1.18
CA ALA A 122 -8.26 0.98 2.44
C ALA A 122 -9.71 1.42 2.70
N TRP A 123 -10.02 2.71 2.53
CA TRP A 123 -11.37 3.27 2.68
C TRP A 123 -12.38 2.61 1.72
N LEU A 124 -12.01 2.49 0.45
CA LEU A 124 -12.85 1.81 -0.53
C LEU A 124 -13.01 0.32 -0.19
N GLY A 125 -11.93 -0.33 0.28
CA GLY A 125 -11.97 -1.72 0.72
C GLY A 125 -12.94 -1.95 1.87
N THR A 126 -12.97 -1.04 2.86
CA THR A 126 -13.96 -1.09 3.94
C THR A 126 -15.38 -0.85 3.43
N SER A 127 -15.60 0.06 2.48
CA SER A 127 -16.91 0.32 1.87
C SER A 127 -17.44 -0.89 1.09
N LEU A 128 -16.56 -1.68 0.44
CA LEU A 128 -16.97 -2.93 -0.22
C LEU A 128 -17.56 -3.93 0.79
N VAL A 129 -17.03 -3.98 2.02
CA VAL A 129 -17.48 -4.90 3.06
C VAL A 129 -18.73 -4.37 3.76
N PHE A 130 -18.70 -3.12 4.23
CA PHE A 130 -19.75 -2.56 5.09
C PHE A 130 -20.97 -2.05 4.31
N ASP A 131 -20.76 -1.43 3.15
CA ASP A 131 -21.86 -0.82 2.39
C ASP A 131 -22.45 -1.79 1.36
N HIS A 132 -21.63 -2.72 0.86
CA HIS A 132 -22.01 -3.63 -0.24
C HIS A 132 -21.97 -5.12 0.14
N GLY A 133 -21.60 -5.46 1.39
CA GLY A 133 -21.65 -6.83 1.91
C GLY A 133 -20.65 -7.81 1.29
N ILE A 134 -19.66 -7.33 0.53
CA ILE A 134 -18.70 -8.21 -0.16
C ILE A 134 -17.89 -8.99 0.87
N GLY A 135 -17.99 -10.31 0.80
CA GLY A 135 -17.23 -11.24 1.64
C GLY A 135 -17.81 -11.46 3.05
N VAL A 136 -19.05 -11.02 3.27
CA VAL A 136 -19.83 -11.26 4.50
C VAL A 136 -21.03 -12.17 4.26
N SER A 137 -21.53 -12.24 3.01
CA SER A 137 -22.54 -13.21 2.59
C SER A 137 -21.96 -14.63 2.52
N ARG A 138 -22.69 -15.58 3.09
CA ARG A 138 -22.47 -17.02 2.94
C ARG A 138 -23.00 -17.50 1.60
#